data_AF-A0ABD5RFP2-F1
#
_entry.id   AF-A0ABD5RFP2-F1
#
_cell.length_a   1.000
_cell.length_b   1.000
_cell.length_c   1.000
_cell.angle_alpha   90.00
_cell.angle_beta   90.00
_cell.angle_gamma   90.00
#
_symmetry.space_group_name_H-M   'P 1'
#
loop_
_entity.id
_entity.type
_entity.pdbx_description
1 polymer ?
#
loop_
_entity_poly.entity_id
_entity_poly.type
_entity_poly.pdbx_seq_one_letter_code
_entity_poly.pdbx_strand_id
1 'polypeptide(L)'
;MPDDAFVRIGHCSPDAPNVDVRLDGETVIEDVPFRTIGDYQQVPAGSHEVHVLPTGSEESVIETSIDVDAGEQYTALATGTVADENLKLTVLTDEVGEVPSGKAHVRFIHCSPDAPRVTVRVADDGPTLFENVRFRRGTDYTPVDAGTYDIEVLPSGSDEVALSLSGIEFEGATAYSAIAVGLVSEGTLGAELIEDSRMMLEADD
;
A
#
# COMPACT_ATOMS: atom_id res chain seq x y z
N MET A 1 -13.55 19.45 3.38
CA MET A 1 -14.28 20.45 2.54
C MET A 1 -14.20 19.99 1.08
N PRO A 2 -14.93 20.54 0.09
CA PRO A 2 -14.85 20.02 -1.29
C PRO A 2 -13.52 20.32 -2.01
N ASP A 3 -12.53 20.90 -1.32
CA ASP A 3 -11.22 21.29 -1.85
C ASP A 3 -10.06 20.47 -1.28
N ASP A 4 -10.32 19.47 -0.43
CA ASP A 4 -9.29 18.63 0.20
C ASP A 4 -9.17 17.28 -0.50
N ALA A 5 -7.96 16.72 -0.52
CA ALA A 5 -7.66 15.33 -0.83
C ALA A 5 -7.29 14.56 0.44
N PHE A 6 -7.20 13.24 0.33
CA PHE A 6 -6.74 12.39 1.43
C PHE A 6 -5.50 11.61 1.01
N VAL A 7 -4.45 11.66 1.81
CA VAL A 7 -3.19 10.97 1.54
C VAL A 7 -2.79 10.17 2.76
N ARG A 8 -2.46 8.89 2.56
CA ARG A 8 -1.72 8.12 3.56
C ARG A 8 -0.34 7.77 3.04
N ILE A 9 0.61 7.66 3.96
CA ILE A 9 2.00 7.37 3.64
C ILE A 9 2.43 6.08 4.35
N GLY A 10 3.18 5.23 3.65
CA GLY A 10 3.69 3.98 4.19
C GLY A 10 5.16 3.74 3.89
N HIS A 11 5.82 3.01 4.77
CA HIS A 11 7.23 2.65 4.64
C HIS A 11 7.39 1.18 4.22
N CYS A 12 7.79 0.97 2.96
CA CYS A 12 7.93 -0.35 2.35
C CYS A 12 9.35 -0.66 1.82
N SER A 13 10.37 0.07 2.26
CA SER A 13 11.78 -0.21 1.90
C SER A 13 12.40 -1.14 2.95
N PRO A 14 12.78 -2.38 2.60
CA PRO A 14 13.14 -3.40 3.58
C PRO A 14 14.51 -3.20 4.25
N ASP A 15 15.41 -2.44 3.64
CA ASP A 15 16.78 -2.19 4.11
C ASP A 15 17.01 -0.76 4.60
N ALA A 16 15.96 0.08 4.58
CA ALA A 16 16.04 1.42 5.13
C ALA A 16 15.80 1.37 6.66
N PRO A 17 16.43 2.27 7.44
CA PRO A 17 16.08 2.45 8.84
C PRO A 17 14.66 3.05 8.96
N ASN A 18 14.19 3.22 10.20
CA ASN A 18 12.99 4.01 10.45
C ASN A 18 13.09 5.39 9.77
N VAL A 19 11.95 5.90 9.33
CA VAL A 19 11.87 7.15 8.58
C VAL A 19 10.93 8.16 9.22
N ASP A 20 11.28 9.43 9.06
CA ASP A 20 10.38 10.56 9.24
C ASP A 20 9.85 10.99 7.86
N VAL A 21 8.64 11.50 7.83
CA VAL A 21 8.02 12.04 6.62
C VAL A 21 7.61 13.48 6.85
N ARG A 22 8.03 14.35 5.92
CA ARG A 22 7.60 15.75 5.88
C ARG A 22 6.72 16.00 4.66
N LEU A 23 5.68 16.78 4.86
CA LEU A 23 4.80 17.31 3.83
C LEU A 23 4.88 18.84 3.88
N ASP A 24 5.24 19.47 2.77
CA ASP A 24 5.40 20.93 2.66
C ASP A 24 6.31 21.55 3.74
N GLY A 25 7.35 20.80 4.13
CA GLY A 25 8.32 21.20 5.15
C GLY A 25 7.90 20.91 6.60
N GLU A 26 6.68 20.44 6.84
CA GLU A 26 6.18 20.06 8.17
C GLU A 26 6.29 18.54 8.37
N THR A 27 6.85 18.09 9.49
CA THR A 27 6.88 16.66 9.82
C THR A 27 5.47 16.17 10.16
N VAL A 28 4.97 15.22 9.36
CA VAL A 28 3.62 14.66 9.49
C VAL A 28 3.61 13.30 10.18
N ILE A 29 4.69 12.53 10.08
CA ILE A 29 4.87 11.23 10.75
C ILE A 29 6.34 11.08 11.12
N GLU A 30 6.62 10.60 12.33
CA GLU A 30 7.96 10.40 12.88
C GLU A 30 8.20 8.93 13.26
N ASP A 31 9.47 8.52 13.19
CA ASP A 31 9.96 7.21 13.64
C ASP A 31 9.18 6.01 13.08
N VAL A 32 8.83 6.06 11.80
CA VAL A 32 8.03 5.04 11.12
C VAL A 32 8.89 3.83 10.80
N PRO A 33 8.64 2.64 11.39
CA PRO A 33 9.42 1.45 11.05
C PRO A 33 8.95 0.82 9.74
N PHE A 34 9.82 0.01 9.15
CA PHE A 34 9.49 -0.81 7.97
C PHE A 34 8.16 -1.57 8.18
N ARG A 35 7.35 -1.62 7.11
CA ARG A 35 6.00 -2.20 7.02
C ARG A 35 4.88 -1.39 7.68
N THR A 36 5.18 -0.21 8.20
CA THR A 36 4.12 0.65 8.75
C THR A 36 3.44 1.43 7.63
N ILE A 37 2.12 1.35 7.59
CA ILE A 37 1.26 2.14 6.70
C ILE A 37 0.42 3.03 7.61
N GLY A 38 0.54 4.35 7.43
CA GLY A 38 -0.23 5.31 8.22
C GLY A 38 -1.69 5.41 7.78
N ASP A 39 -2.47 6.14 8.57
CA ASP A 39 -3.85 6.51 8.25
C ASP A 39 -3.92 7.61 7.19
N TYR A 40 -5.09 7.79 6.59
CA TYR A 40 -5.35 8.91 5.68
C TYR A 40 -5.39 10.24 6.43
N GLN A 41 -4.61 11.19 5.93
CA GLN A 41 -4.58 12.57 6.39
C GLN A 41 -5.21 13.47 5.33
N GLN A 42 -6.01 14.44 5.79
CA GLN A 42 -6.57 15.47 4.92
C GLN A 42 -5.49 16.49 4.57
N VAL A 43 -5.38 16.78 3.27
CA VAL A 43 -4.46 17.79 2.72
C VAL A 43 -5.23 18.63 1.70
N PRO A 44 -4.91 19.93 1.53
CA PRO A 44 -5.49 20.71 0.45
C PRO A 44 -5.28 20.03 -0.91
N ALA A 45 -6.17 20.22 -1.89
CA ALA A 45 -5.89 19.79 -3.25
C ALA A 45 -4.79 20.66 -3.87
N GLY A 46 -3.92 20.04 -4.68
CA GLY A 46 -2.81 20.71 -5.33
C GLY A 46 -1.51 19.90 -5.29
N SER A 47 -0.39 20.61 -5.45
CA SER A 47 0.94 20.02 -5.43
C SER A 47 1.55 20.15 -4.05
N HIS A 48 2.02 19.03 -3.49
CA HIS A 48 2.66 18.97 -2.18
C HIS A 48 4.07 18.41 -2.30
N GLU A 49 5.01 19.01 -1.58
CA GLU A 49 6.38 18.51 -1.48
C GLU A 49 6.47 17.44 -0.39
N VAL A 50 6.98 16.26 -0.73
CA VAL A 50 7.17 15.14 0.20
C VAL A 50 8.65 14.86 0.34
N HIS A 51 9.11 14.89 1.59
CA HIS A 51 10.45 14.45 1.97
C HIS A 51 10.34 13.21 2.85
N VAL A 52 11.10 12.18 2.53
CA VAL A 52 11.31 11.02 3.41
C VAL A 52 12.76 11.04 3.87
N LEU A 53 12.96 10.98 5.18
CA LEU A 53 14.26 11.11 5.82
C LEU A 53 14.47 9.93 6.77
N PRO A 54 15.69 9.40 6.95
CA PRO A 54 15.99 8.54 8.07
C PRO A 54 15.68 9.25 9.40
N THR A 55 15.09 8.57 10.38
CA THR A 55 14.73 9.17 11.67
C THR A 55 15.93 9.87 12.31
N GLY A 56 15.74 11.14 12.70
CA GLY A 56 16.80 11.95 13.32
C GLY A 56 17.86 12.49 12.35
N SER A 57 17.66 12.33 11.03
CA SER A 57 18.45 12.98 9.98
C SER A 57 17.80 14.29 9.52
N GLU A 58 18.61 15.20 9.00
CA GLU A 58 18.13 16.38 8.26
C GLU A 58 18.22 16.18 6.73
N GLU A 59 18.95 15.17 6.28
CA GLU A 59 19.13 14.84 4.86
C GLU A 59 18.03 13.89 4.40
N SER A 60 17.34 14.27 3.32
CA SER A 60 16.27 13.48 2.72
C SER A 60 16.84 12.39 1.81
N VAL A 61 16.22 11.22 1.82
CA VAL A 61 16.54 10.10 0.91
C VAL A 61 15.53 9.98 -0.23
N ILE A 62 14.35 10.58 -0.06
CA ILE A 62 13.37 10.80 -1.13
C ILE A 62 12.93 12.25 -1.04
N GLU A 63 12.98 12.96 -2.17
CA GLU A 63 12.49 14.33 -2.33
C GLU A 63 11.66 14.34 -3.62
N THR A 64 10.35 14.58 -3.50
CA THR A 64 9.45 14.56 -4.65
C THR A 64 8.22 15.43 -4.42
N SER A 65 7.44 15.64 -5.46
CA SER A 65 6.13 16.29 -5.34
C SER A 65 5.03 15.31 -5.72
N ILE A 66 3.91 15.39 -5.00
CA ILE A 66 2.68 14.66 -5.32
C ILE A 66 1.61 15.67 -5.70
N ASP A 67 0.88 15.39 -6.78
CA ASP A 67 -0.29 16.17 -7.17
C ASP A 67 -1.54 15.40 -6.76
N VAL A 68 -2.40 16.04 -5.96
CA VAL A 68 -3.60 15.43 -5.41
C VAL A 68 -4.84 16.26 -5.75
N ASP A 69 -5.88 15.58 -6.19
CA ASP A 69 -7.13 16.18 -6.63
C ASP A 69 -8.17 16.17 -5.51
N ALA A 70 -9.01 17.21 -5.48
CA ALA A 70 -10.02 17.35 -4.45
C ALA A 70 -11.03 16.19 -4.47
N GLY A 71 -11.30 15.62 -3.30
CA GLY A 71 -12.22 14.50 -3.12
C GLY A 71 -11.61 13.11 -3.38
N GLU A 72 -10.39 13.06 -3.90
CA GLU A 72 -9.65 11.82 -4.18
C GLU A 72 -8.84 11.34 -2.97
N GLN A 73 -8.47 10.07 -3.01
CA GLN A 73 -7.70 9.39 -1.97
C GLN A 73 -6.43 8.78 -2.58
N TYR A 74 -5.30 8.88 -1.88
CA TYR A 74 -4.02 8.41 -2.38
C TYR A 74 -3.24 7.61 -1.33
N THR A 75 -2.65 6.50 -1.79
CA THR A 75 -1.70 5.70 -1.02
C THR A 75 -0.29 5.95 -1.57
N ALA A 76 0.58 6.56 -0.77
CA ALA A 76 1.95 6.87 -1.13
C ALA A 76 2.95 6.00 -0.34
N LEU A 77 3.69 5.13 -1.02
CA LEU A 77 4.56 4.14 -0.38
C LEU A 77 6.03 4.40 -0.70
N ALA A 78 6.87 4.57 0.31
CA ALA A 78 8.32 4.58 0.14
C ALA A 78 8.79 3.16 -0.21
N THR A 79 9.22 2.95 -1.46
CA THR A 79 9.52 1.62 -2.04
C THR A 79 10.90 1.61 -2.68
N GLY A 80 11.50 0.43 -2.77
CA GLY A 80 12.86 0.26 -3.27
C GLY A 80 13.78 -0.21 -2.16
N THR A 81 15.08 -0.06 -2.38
CA THR A 81 16.14 -0.33 -1.41
C THR A 81 17.12 0.83 -1.39
N VAL A 82 17.74 1.04 -0.22
CA VAL A 82 18.89 1.94 -0.07
C VAL A 82 20.08 1.38 -0.85
N ALA A 83 20.32 0.08 -0.74
CA ALA A 83 21.49 -0.60 -1.32
C ALA A 83 21.54 -0.52 -2.86
N ASP A 84 20.38 -0.56 -3.54
CA ASP A 84 20.32 -0.44 -5.00
C ASP A 84 20.11 1.01 -5.49
N GLU A 85 20.19 1.99 -4.58
CA GLU A 85 20.03 3.43 -4.87
C GLU A 85 18.74 3.75 -5.64
N ASN A 86 17.67 3.00 -5.38
CA ASN A 86 16.46 3.05 -6.20
C ASN A 86 15.23 3.52 -5.44
N LEU A 87 15.36 3.98 -4.18
CA LEU A 87 14.26 4.50 -3.36
C LEU A 87 13.39 5.50 -4.12
N LYS A 88 12.06 5.36 -3.95
CA LYS A 88 11.09 6.33 -4.45
C LYS A 88 9.77 6.27 -3.70
N LEU A 89 9.03 7.36 -3.74
CA LEU A 89 7.62 7.37 -3.37
C LEU A 89 6.78 6.83 -4.54
N THR A 90 6.09 5.71 -4.34
CA THR A 90 5.11 5.17 -5.28
C THR A 90 3.75 5.64 -4.85
N VAL A 91 3.12 6.49 -5.66
CA VAL A 91 1.79 7.05 -5.39
C VAL A 91 0.75 6.31 -6.22
N LEU A 92 -0.34 5.91 -5.58
CA LEU A 92 -1.47 5.21 -6.18
C LEU A 92 -2.75 5.96 -5.81
N THR A 93 -3.65 6.15 -6.77
CA THR A 93 -5.00 6.65 -6.51
C THR A 93 -5.87 5.50 -5.99
N ASP A 94 -6.70 5.79 -5.01
CA ASP A 94 -7.52 4.82 -4.30
C ASP A 94 -8.99 4.90 -4.76
N GLU A 95 -9.25 4.31 -5.92
CA GLU A 95 -10.57 4.29 -6.55
C GLU A 95 -11.44 3.11 -6.04
N VAL A 96 -11.82 3.15 -4.76
CA VAL A 96 -12.56 2.05 -4.11
C VAL A 96 -13.96 1.82 -4.70
N GLY A 97 -14.68 2.91 -5.02
CA GLY A 97 -16.09 2.85 -5.38
C GLY A 97 -17.02 2.49 -4.21
N GLU A 98 -18.28 2.16 -4.51
CA GLU A 98 -19.24 1.66 -3.51
C GLU A 98 -19.00 0.16 -3.25
N VAL A 99 -18.94 -0.23 -1.97
CA VAL A 99 -18.75 -1.63 -1.56
C VAL A 99 -20.06 -2.20 -1.00
N PRO A 100 -20.69 -3.18 -1.66
CA PRO A 100 -21.92 -3.80 -1.17
C PRO A 100 -21.71 -4.56 0.15
N SER A 101 -22.74 -4.64 1.00
CA SER A 101 -22.66 -5.26 2.34
C SER A 101 -22.32 -6.76 2.37
N GLY A 102 -22.41 -7.48 1.25
CA GLY A 102 -22.01 -8.89 1.13
C GLY A 102 -20.66 -9.10 0.44
N LYS A 103 -19.97 -8.02 0.09
CA LYS A 103 -18.72 -8.04 -0.66
C LYS A 103 -17.65 -7.25 0.09
N ALA A 104 -16.40 -7.60 -0.17
CA ALA A 104 -15.26 -6.74 0.09
C ALA A 104 -14.64 -6.32 -1.25
N HIS A 105 -14.06 -5.14 -1.31
CA HIS A 105 -13.21 -4.73 -2.44
C HIS A 105 -11.76 -4.91 -2.05
N VAL A 106 -11.01 -5.74 -2.78
CA VAL A 106 -9.61 -6.01 -2.46
C VAL A 106 -8.73 -5.56 -3.60
N ARG A 107 -7.56 -5.00 -3.29
CA ARG A 107 -6.49 -4.80 -4.25
C ARG A 107 -5.17 -5.32 -3.71
N PHE A 108 -4.25 -5.58 -4.62
CA PHE A 108 -2.90 -6.00 -4.27
C PHE A 108 -1.88 -4.94 -4.72
N ILE A 109 -0.93 -4.61 -3.85
CA ILE A 109 0.17 -3.69 -4.14
C ILE A 109 1.49 -4.42 -3.96
N HIS A 110 2.30 -4.44 -5.02
CA HIS A 110 3.59 -5.11 -5.00
C HIS A 110 4.72 -4.15 -4.62
N CYS A 111 5.26 -4.30 -3.41
CA CYS A 111 6.36 -3.48 -2.87
C CYS A 111 7.67 -4.25 -2.61
N SER A 112 7.72 -5.57 -2.77
CA SER A 112 9.00 -6.31 -2.76
C SER A 112 9.87 -5.96 -3.99
N PRO A 113 11.10 -5.43 -3.81
CA PRO A 113 11.89 -4.88 -4.92
C PRO A 113 12.68 -5.93 -5.71
N ASP A 114 13.02 -7.08 -5.10
CA ASP A 114 13.80 -8.16 -5.71
C ASP A 114 12.94 -9.34 -6.19
N ALA A 115 11.63 -9.33 -5.89
CA ALA A 115 10.71 -10.34 -6.41
C ALA A 115 10.42 -10.12 -7.90
N PRO A 116 10.23 -11.21 -8.67
CA PRO A 116 9.66 -11.13 -10.00
C PRO A 116 8.21 -10.66 -9.90
N ARG A 117 7.55 -10.53 -11.06
CA ARG A 117 6.11 -10.30 -11.09
C ARG A 117 5.37 -11.41 -10.38
N VAL A 118 4.27 -11.07 -9.74
CA VAL A 118 3.52 -12.03 -8.92
C VAL A 118 2.09 -12.23 -9.41
N THR A 119 1.60 -13.42 -9.10
CA THR A 119 0.21 -13.82 -9.18
C THR A 119 -0.29 -14.05 -7.75
N VAL A 120 -1.52 -13.64 -7.48
CA VAL A 120 -2.20 -13.77 -6.19
C VAL A 120 -3.45 -14.61 -6.40
N ARG A 121 -3.60 -15.69 -5.64
CA ARG A 121 -4.75 -16.59 -5.74
C ARG A 121 -5.24 -17.02 -4.37
N VAL A 122 -6.47 -17.51 -4.32
CA VAL A 122 -6.96 -18.27 -3.17
C VAL A 122 -6.29 -19.65 -3.20
N ALA A 123 -5.89 -20.16 -2.03
CA ALA A 123 -5.26 -21.48 -1.88
C ALA A 123 -6.18 -22.63 -2.30
N ASP A 124 -5.66 -23.86 -2.26
CA ASP A 124 -6.40 -25.11 -2.55
C ASP A 124 -7.11 -25.12 -3.93
N ASP A 125 -6.35 -24.74 -4.98
CA ASP A 125 -6.85 -24.60 -6.36
C ASP A 125 -8.00 -23.59 -6.50
N GLY A 126 -8.08 -22.62 -5.59
CA GLY A 126 -9.00 -21.50 -5.64
C GLY A 126 -8.73 -20.54 -6.82
N PRO A 127 -9.65 -19.58 -7.05
CA PRO A 127 -9.53 -18.66 -8.17
C PRO A 127 -8.29 -17.76 -8.02
N THR A 128 -7.68 -17.45 -9.16
CA THR A 128 -6.70 -16.37 -9.27
C THR A 128 -7.41 -15.02 -9.18
N LEU A 129 -6.95 -14.17 -8.27
CA LEU A 129 -7.49 -12.82 -8.05
C LEU A 129 -6.75 -11.80 -8.91
N PHE A 130 -5.42 -11.91 -8.97
CA PHE A 130 -4.56 -10.96 -9.67
C PHE A 130 -3.40 -11.68 -10.34
N GLU A 131 -3.02 -11.26 -11.54
CA GLU A 131 -1.92 -11.85 -12.31
C GLU A 131 -0.93 -10.79 -12.80
N ASN A 132 0.33 -11.20 -12.95
CA ASN A 132 1.36 -10.42 -13.63
C ASN A 132 1.62 -9.03 -13.00
N VAL A 133 1.35 -8.91 -11.69
CA VAL A 133 1.52 -7.66 -10.95
C VAL A 133 3.01 -7.36 -10.84
N ARG A 134 3.43 -6.18 -11.29
CA ARG A 134 4.84 -5.75 -11.28
C ARG A 134 5.15 -5.03 -9.98
N PHE A 135 6.41 -5.09 -9.54
CA PHE A 135 6.92 -4.18 -8.52
C PHE A 135 6.50 -2.72 -8.79
N ARG A 136 6.06 -2.03 -7.73
CA ARG A 136 5.54 -0.65 -7.73
C ARG A 136 4.23 -0.45 -8.49
N ARG A 137 3.41 -1.50 -8.58
CA ARG A 137 2.06 -1.43 -9.11
C ARG A 137 1.05 -1.92 -8.08
N GLY A 138 -0.05 -1.19 -7.97
CA GLY A 138 -1.31 -1.66 -7.42
C GLY A 138 -2.19 -2.20 -8.54
N THR A 139 -3.01 -3.18 -8.22
CA THR A 139 -4.12 -3.59 -9.06
C THR A 139 -5.31 -2.65 -8.86
N ASP A 140 -6.30 -2.75 -9.74
CA ASP A 140 -7.62 -2.22 -9.46
C ASP A 140 -8.25 -2.98 -8.27
N TYR A 141 -9.24 -2.37 -7.63
CA TYR A 141 -10.06 -3.04 -6.63
C TYR A 141 -10.97 -4.07 -7.30
N THR A 142 -10.90 -5.31 -6.83
CA THR A 142 -11.71 -6.44 -7.29
C THR A 142 -12.70 -6.83 -6.20
N PRO A 143 -14.00 -6.97 -6.53
CA PRO A 143 -14.98 -7.46 -5.56
C PRO A 143 -14.80 -8.95 -5.27
N VAL A 144 -14.73 -9.29 -3.99
CA VAL A 144 -14.75 -10.67 -3.48
C VAL A 144 -15.91 -10.84 -2.50
N ASP A 145 -16.37 -12.07 -2.30
CA ASP A 145 -17.35 -12.34 -1.25
C ASP A 145 -16.74 -12.06 0.13
N ALA A 146 -17.55 -11.54 1.06
CA ALA A 146 -17.10 -11.42 2.44
C ALA A 146 -16.87 -12.81 3.03
N GLY A 147 -15.79 -12.97 3.79
CA GLY A 147 -15.42 -14.26 4.38
C GLY A 147 -13.93 -14.39 4.65
N THR A 148 -13.53 -15.60 5.04
CA THR A 148 -12.14 -15.94 5.36
C THR A 148 -11.49 -16.69 4.21
N TYR A 149 -10.27 -16.29 3.86
CA TYR A 149 -9.51 -16.83 2.74
C TYR A 149 -8.10 -17.22 3.18
N ASP A 150 -7.61 -18.31 2.60
CA ASP A 150 -6.19 -18.59 2.56
C ASP A 150 -5.67 -18.08 1.21
N ILE A 151 -4.65 -17.22 1.23
CA ILE A 151 -4.12 -16.52 0.07
C ILE A 151 -2.69 -16.98 -0.21
N GLU A 152 -2.41 -17.27 -1.47
CA GLU A 152 -1.08 -17.59 -1.96
C GLU A 152 -0.60 -16.50 -2.92
N VAL A 153 0.67 -16.11 -2.74
CA VAL A 153 1.40 -15.24 -3.67
C VAL A 153 2.57 -16.04 -4.24
N LEU A 154 2.68 -16.03 -5.56
CA LEU A 154 3.66 -16.81 -6.30
C LEU A 154 4.22 -16.01 -7.49
N PRO A 155 5.46 -16.31 -7.94
CA PRO A 155 5.97 -15.74 -9.18
C PRO A 155 5.02 -16.05 -10.36
N SER A 156 4.72 -15.05 -11.18
CA SER A 156 3.85 -15.25 -12.33
C SER A 156 4.42 -16.28 -13.31
N GLY A 157 3.61 -17.27 -13.67
CA GLY A 157 4.02 -18.39 -14.53
C GLY A 157 4.73 -19.52 -13.79
N SER A 158 4.76 -19.49 -12.44
CA SER A 158 5.23 -20.55 -11.57
C SER A 158 4.09 -21.09 -10.70
N ASP A 159 4.23 -22.34 -10.26
CA ASP A 159 3.36 -22.97 -9.25
C ASP A 159 4.02 -23.02 -7.85
N GLU A 160 5.25 -22.52 -7.73
CA GLU A 160 5.97 -22.45 -6.45
C GLU A 160 5.48 -21.27 -5.61
N VAL A 161 4.83 -21.58 -4.48
CA VAL A 161 4.31 -20.59 -3.53
C VAL A 161 5.46 -19.88 -2.83
N ALA A 162 5.52 -18.55 -2.98
CA ALA A 162 6.53 -17.72 -2.34
C ALA A 162 6.06 -17.16 -0.98
N LEU A 163 4.77 -16.90 -0.84
CA LEU A 163 4.14 -16.46 0.40
C LEU A 163 2.75 -17.11 0.52
N SER A 164 2.46 -17.66 1.70
CA SER A 164 1.14 -18.19 2.04
C SER A 164 0.64 -17.47 3.30
N LEU A 165 -0.59 -16.99 3.24
CA LEU A 165 -1.26 -16.25 4.30
C LEU A 165 -2.56 -16.98 4.60
N SER A 166 -2.75 -17.44 5.84
CA SER A 166 -3.94 -18.19 6.22
C SER A 166 -4.87 -17.37 7.09
N GLY A 167 -6.17 -17.59 6.97
CA GLY A 167 -7.18 -16.99 7.84
C GLY A 167 -7.39 -15.50 7.60
N ILE A 168 -7.17 -15.01 6.38
CA ILE A 168 -7.38 -13.61 6.02
C ILE A 168 -8.87 -13.34 5.95
N GLU A 169 -9.37 -12.48 6.84
CA GLU A 169 -10.78 -12.11 6.89
C GLU A 169 -11.04 -10.84 6.07
N PHE A 170 -12.04 -10.91 5.19
CA PHE A 170 -12.57 -9.76 4.47
C PHE A 170 -14.01 -9.52 4.91
N GLU A 171 -14.24 -8.39 5.58
CA GLU A 171 -15.57 -8.00 6.03
C GLU A 171 -16.39 -7.39 4.89
N GLY A 172 -17.72 -7.58 4.96
CA GLY A 172 -18.65 -7.00 4.01
C GLY A 172 -18.73 -5.49 4.15
N ALA A 173 -18.95 -4.78 3.03
CA ALA A 173 -18.91 -3.31 2.95
C ALA A 173 -17.54 -2.67 3.25
N THR A 174 -16.46 -3.45 3.21
CA THR A 174 -15.09 -2.96 3.49
C THR A 174 -14.19 -3.10 2.27
N ALA A 175 -13.26 -2.16 2.11
CA ALA A 175 -12.20 -2.23 1.11
C ALA A 175 -10.85 -2.50 1.76
N TYR A 176 -9.97 -3.22 1.06
CA TYR A 176 -8.67 -3.62 1.58
C TYR A 176 -7.55 -3.50 0.54
N SER A 177 -6.38 -3.11 1.04
CA SER A 177 -5.11 -3.13 0.33
C SER A 177 -4.21 -4.21 0.94
N ALA A 178 -3.90 -5.26 0.16
CA ALA A 178 -2.87 -6.23 0.51
C ALA A 178 -1.53 -5.78 -0.09
N ILE A 179 -0.58 -5.38 0.75
CA ILE A 179 0.69 -4.76 0.35
C ILE A 179 1.82 -5.76 0.59
N ALA A 180 2.36 -6.36 -0.47
CA ALA A 180 3.47 -7.31 -0.37
C ALA A 180 4.82 -6.58 -0.22
N VAL A 181 5.56 -6.89 0.83
CA VAL A 181 6.82 -6.23 1.23
C VAL A 181 7.92 -7.25 1.52
N GLY A 182 9.15 -6.77 1.70
CA GLY A 182 10.31 -7.61 2.04
C GLY A 182 11.09 -8.08 0.82
N LEU A 183 12.09 -8.93 1.06
CA LEU A 183 13.02 -9.42 0.05
C LEU A 183 12.91 -10.93 -0.11
N VAL A 184 12.88 -11.40 -1.35
CA VAL A 184 12.95 -12.83 -1.70
C VAL A 184 14.30 -13.38 -1.29
N SER A 185 15.38 -12.66 -1.62
CA SER A 185 16.76 -13.09 -1.41
C SER A 185 17.13 -13.25 0.07
N GLU A 186 16.47 -12.53 0.96
CA GLU A 186 16.69 -12.58 2.41
C GLU A 186 15.63 -13.42 3.16
N GLY A 187 14.63 -13.96 2.45
CA GLY A 187 13.54 -14.71 3.09
C GLY A 187 12.67 -13.86 4.01
N THR A 188 12.55 -12.56 3.73
CA THR A 188 11.81 -11.59 4.55
C THR A 188 10.48 -11.18 3.91
N LEU A 189 9.99 -11.91 2.91
CA LEU A 189 8.69 -11.65 2.30
C LEU A 189 7.57 -11.66 3.34
N GLY A 190 6.65 -10.72 3.20
CA GLY A 190 5.42 -10.64 3.99
C GLY A 190 4.39 -9.79 3.27
N ALA A 191 3.23 -9.64 3.88
CA ALA A 191 2.21 -8.72 3.41
C ALA A 191 1.56 -8.01 4.58
N GLU A 192 1.23 -6.74 4.37
CA GLU A 192 0.41 -5.95 5.27
C GLU A 192 -0.98 -5.84 4.67
N LEU A 193 -2.00 -6.18 5.45
CA LEU A 193 -3.39 -5.98 5.07
C LEU A 193 -3.91 -4.73 5.76
N ILE A 194 -4.32 -3.74 4.96
CA ILE A 194 -4.82 -2.47 5.46
C ILE A 194 -6.24 -2.28 4.97
N GLU A 195 -7.12 -1.81 5.85
CA GLU A 195 -8.46 -1.35 5.47
C GLU A 195 -8.37 0.00 4.77
N ASP A 196 -9.04 0.11 3.63
CA ASP A 196 -9.19 1.34 2.86
C ASP A 196 -10.50 2.01 3.24
N SER A 197 -10.67 2.26 4.53
CA SER A 197 -11.79 3.04 5.04
C SER A 197 -11.53 4.51 4.69
N ARG A 198 -12.35 5.04 3.78
CA ARG A 198 -12.51 6.50 3.67
C ARG A 198 -12.84 6.98 5.08
N MET A 199 -12.13 7.99 5.60
CA MET A 199 -12.67 8.74 6.73
C MET A 199 -14.08 9.17 6.31
N MET A 200 -15.10 8.49 6.82
CA MET A 200 -16.44 9.06 6.80
C MET A 200 -16.27 10.30 7.66
N LEU A 201 -16.21 11.46 7.02
CA LEU A 201 -16.65 12.66 7.69
C LEU A 201 -18.04 12.31 8.19
N GLU A 202 -18.18 12.11 9.50
CA GLU A 202 -19.47 12.15 10.14
C GLU A 202 -20.07 13.48 9.68
N ALA A 203 -21.01 13.40 8.74
CA ALA A 203 -21.91 14.50 8.52
C ALA A 203 -22.73 14.54 9.81
N ASP A 204 -22.32 15.39 10.76
CA ASP A 204 -23.20 15.82 11.84
C ASP A 204 -24.51 16.30 11.18
N ASP A 205 -25.57 15.49 11.36
CA ASP A 205 -26.95 15.75 10.94
C ASP A 205 -27.57 16.89 11.77
#